data_AF-A0A1F8NUL9-F1
#
_entry.id   AF-A0A1F8NUL9-F1
#
_cell.length_a   1.000
_cell.length_b   1.000
_cell.length_c   1.000
_cell.angle_alpha   90.00
_cell.angle_beta   90.00
_cell.angle_gamma   90.00
#
_symmetry.space_group_name_H-M   'P 1'
#
loop_
_entity.id
_entity.type
_entity.pdbx_description
1 polymer ?
#
loop_
_entity_poly.entity_id
_entity_poly.type
_entity_poly.pdbx_seq_one_letter_code
_entity_poly.pdbx_strand_id
1 'polypeptide(L)'
;MMIPNPFSLLRKSFLFLVAGVLLIQPQSVKPEIQSARAAAIDTVCRFGITSPLGSEGYDIASMGVGSYLDWGAGSNPSLPNGVEYIRVLRLRDDLYPQTLANLPDWIQANPGSVWVVGNEPDTYYSDQDGLLPEVYADRYYELATIIRSLDPTARITFGNIVQPTPIRMRYLDRVWNQLVAHAGNPAAVSDLIDYWTIHSFILNEKMYSWGSGIPPGFENDHEDAVEIIDFSDTYSSNIFQQRIIAFRSWMAGKGERGKPLWIVEYGSLFPPIDPPGGPDYYNVSDQDTADYMTATFDFLLSASDEQTGLPGDANQLVQRWFWYSLNDHRYNFGGSIFDPDDEKLPTLVGEAFIEYQSLNLAQPDLYPASLSIAPKSYNSDHTLVNYRLDLTIGNNAFADASCAQLWIYDGDPEAGGTLIAGPIASSVIRNYYGAGLVTAYWMDVQPLTEHTLFVRAEPIGVADTNPDNNQASFIVYTELPKLLYLPFVHR
;
A
#
# COMPACT_ATOMS: atom_id res chain seq x y z
N MET A 1 -10.51 -39.35 44.79
CA MET A 1 -9.77 -39.06 46.04
C MET A 1 -9.35 -37.59 45.96
N MET A 2 -10.31 -36.66 46.05
CA MET A 2 -10.65 -35.83 47.22
C MET A 2 -9.45 -35.14 47.94
N ILE A 3 -9.25 -33.84 47.58
CA ILE A 3 -9.06 -32.58 48.37
C ILE A 3 -8.13 -32.63 49.63
N PRO A 4 -7.41 -31.57 50.09
CA PRO A 4 -7.75 -30.16 49.85
C PRO A 4 -6.66 -29.05 49.82
N ASN A 5 -7.13 -27.92 49.28
CA ASN A 5 -6.73 -26.53 49.48
C ASN A 5 -7.04 -26.05 50.92
N PRO A 6 -6.24 -25.14 51.54
CA PRO A 6 -6.73 -24.33 52.64
C PRO A 6 -6.64 -22.81 52.39
N PHE A 7 -7.84 -22.23 52.28
CA PHE A 7 -8.35 -21.06 53.00
C PHE A 7 -7.66 -19.68 53.02
N SER A 8 -8.54 -18.72 52.73
CA SER A 8 -8.56 -17.28 52.97
C SER A 8 -8.49 -16.85 54.45
N LEU A 9 -8.12 -15.58 54.71
CA LEU A 9 -8.94 -14.58 55.45
C LEU A 9 -8.17 -13.28 55.83
N LEU A 10 -8.71 -12.16 55.30
CA LEU A 10 -8.94 -10.81 55.83
C LEU A 10 -8.14 -10.17 57.01
N ARG A 11 -7.90 -8.87 56.78
CA ARG A 11 -8.12 -7.66 57.63
C ARG A 11 -6.91 -6.91 58.23
N LYS A 12 -6.64 -5.76 57.60
CA LYS A 12 -6.48 -4.37 58.11
C LYS A 12 -5.93 -4.17 59.54
N SER A 13 -4.88 -3.35 59.65
CA SER A 13 -4.83 -2.21 60.60
C SER A 13 -3.77 -1.17 60.21
N PHE A 14 -4.17 0.08 60.44
CA PHE A 14 -3.53 1.37 60.16
C PHE A 14 -2.25 1.62 60.97
N LEU A 15 -1.30 2.37 60.41
CA LEU A 15 -0.45 3.28 61.19
C LEU A 15 -0.22 4.60 60.43
N PHE A 16 -0.29 5.68 61.22
CA PHE A 16 -0.26 7.09 60.85
C PHE A 16 1.04 7.54 60.18
N LEU A 17 0.94 8.42 59.17
CA LEU A 17 1.92 9.47 58.96
C LEU A 17 1.22 10.80 58.69
N VAL A 18 1.55 11.79 59.52
CA VAL A 18 1.14 13.19 59.43
C VAL A 18 2.12 13.90 58.51
N ALA A 19 1.63 14.60 57.48
CA ALA A 19 2.40 15.66 56.82
C ALA A 19 1.48 16.67 56.10
N GLY A 20 1.55 17.92 56.57
CA GLY A 20 1.57 19.15 55.76
C GLY A 20 0.44 19.43 54.77
N VAL A 21 -0.51 20.25 55.20
CA VAL A 21 -1.42 20.98 54.29
C VAL A 21 -0.62 22.07 53.56
N LEU A 22 -0.50 21.95 52.23
CA LEU A 22 -0.26 23.08 51.33
C LEU A 22 -1.46 23.20 50.39
N LEU A 23 -2.26 24.25 50.59
CA LEU A 23 -3.33 24.67 49.69
C LEU A 23 -2.69 25.27 48.42
N ILE A 24 -2.65 24.50 47.34
CA ILE A 24 -2.39 25.03 46.00
C ILE A 24 -3.73 25.01 45.26
N GLN A 25 -4.21 26.20 44.90
CA GLN A 25 -5.42 26.37 44.12
C GLN A 25 -5.26 25.75 42.73
N PRO A 26 -6.31 25.14 42.13
CA PRO A 26 -6.25 24.76 40.73
C PRO A 26 -6.20 26.03 39.89
N GLN A 27 -5.00 26.39 39.41
CA GLN A 27 -4.88 27.33 38.32
C GLN A 27 -5.52 26.69 37.09
N SER A 28 -6.57 27.34 36.58
CA SER A 28 -7.12 27.08 35.27
C SER A 28 -6.04 27.37 34.22
N VAL A 29 -5.33 26.33 33.79
CA VAL A 29 -4.48 26.40 32.61
C VAL A 29 -5.42 26.42 31.41
N LYS A 30 -5.64 27.60 30.85
CA LYS A 30 -6.02 27.72 29.44
C LYS A 30 -4.77 27.33 28.62
N PRO A 31 -4.81 26.32 27.75
CA PRO A 31 -3.85 26.21 26.68
C PRO A 31 -4.46 26.91 25.47
N GLU A 32 -4.16 28.20 25.32
CA GLU A 32 -4.15 28.80 24.00
C GLU A 32 -2.73 28.63 23.47
N ILE A 33 -2.62 28.01 22.29
CA ILE A 33 -1.41 27.85 21.47
C ILE A 33 -0.51 26.69 21.89
N GLN A 34 -0.92 25.47 21.51
CA GLN A 34 0.01 24.57 20.84
C GLN A 34 -0.39 24.52 19.36
N SER A 35 0.17 25.45 18.61
CA SER A 35 0.24 25.42 17.16
C SER A 35 1.07 24.23 16.72
N ALA A 36 0.42 23.09 16.62
CA ALA A 36 0.65 22.12 15.58
C ALA A 36 -0.76 21.65 15.23
N ARG A 37 -1.39 22.32 14.25
CA ARG A 37 -2.27 21.58 13.35
C ARG A 37 -1.35 20.48 12.83
N ALA A 38 -1.44 19.30 13.43
CA ALA A 38 -0.87 18.09 12.87
C ALA A 38 -1.28 18.12 11.40
N ALA A 39 -0.29 18.01 10.51
CA ALA A 39 -0.55 17.77 9.10
C ALA A 39 -1.66 16.72 9.04
N ALA A 40 -2.81 17.09 8.47
CA ALA A 40 -3.96 16.22 8.43
C ALA A 40 -3.50 14.92 7.76
N ILE A 41 -3.49 13.84 8.52
CA ILE A 41 -2.88 12.61 8.05
C ILE A 41 -3.87 11.99 7.08
N ASP A 42 -3.46 11.99 5.82
CA ASP A 42 -4.02 11.27 4.69
C ASP A 42 -4.35 9.81 5.05
N THR A 43 -5.56 9.53 5.54
CA THR A 43 -5.87 8.21 6.10
C THR A 43 -6.38 7.25 5.03
N VAL A 44 -7.47 7.53 4.31
CA VAL A 44 -8.09 6.59 3.33
C VAL A 44 -7.10 5.97 2.34
N CYS A 45 -6.23 6.81 1.79
CA CYS A 45 -5.42 6.54 0.61
C CYS A 45 -4.22 5.63 0.96
N ARG A 46 -3.95 5.50 2.26
CA ARG A 46 -2.90 4.68 2.85
C ARG A 46 -3.40 3.35 3.40
N PHE A 47 -4.70 3.24 3.71
CA PHE A 47 -5.27 1.96 4.15
C PHE A 47 -5.64 1.09 2.95
N GLY A 48 -5.15 -0.14 2.97
CA GLY A 48 -5.58 -1.23 2.14
C GLY A 48 -6.07 -2.40 2.98
N ILE A 49 -6.69 -3.37 2.31
CA ILE A 49 -7.16 -4.60 2.92
C ILE A 49 -6.76 -5.80 2.06
N THR A 50 -6.29 -6.88 2.69
CA THR A 50 -6.09 -8.17 2.01
C THR A 50 -7.32 -9.06 2.20
N SER A 51 -7.59 -9.98 1.26
CA SER A 51 -8.84 -10.75 1.29
C SER A 51 -8.64 -12.18 0.77
N PRO A 52 -8.44 -13.16 1.67
CA PRO A 52 -8.22 -14.55 1.28
C PRO A 52 -9.43 -15.23 0.66
N LEU A 53 -10.65 -14.81 1.01
CA LEU A 53 -11.89 -15.42 0.52
C LEU A 53 -12.63 -14.55 -0.52
N GLY A 54 -11.97 -13.53 -1.08
CA GLY A 54 -12.57 -12.61 -2.04
C GLY A 54 -13.51 -11.57 -1.41
N SER A 55 -13.95 -10.59 -2.20
CA SER A 55 -14.75 -9.44 -1.72
C SER A 55 -16.27 -9.65 -1.71
N GLU A 56 -16.77 -10.76 -2.25
CA GLU A 56 -18.20 -10.93 -2.52
C GLU A 56 -19.06 -10.94 -1.26
N GLY A 57 -20.00 -10.00 -1.18
CA GLY A 57 -20.95 -9.88 -0.07
C GLY A 57 -20.36 -9.30 1.22
N TYR A 58 -19.18 -8.67 1.16
CA TYR A 58 -18.62 -7.89 2.27
C TYR A 58 -18.78 -6.39 2.00
N ASP A 59 -19.07 -5.61 3.05
CA ASP A 59 -19.21 -4.15 2.95
C ASP A 59 -17.85 -3.45 3.02
N ILE A 60 -17.05 -3.59 1.96
CA ILE A 60 -15.74 -2.92 1.83
C ILE A 60 -15.89 -1.39 1.83
N ALA A 61 -17.02 -0.86 1.37
CA ALA A 61 -17.26 0.58 1.34
C ALA A 61 -17.25 1.19 2.74
N SER A 62 -17.80 0.49 3.74
CA SER A 62 -17.83 0.93 5.14
C SER A 62 -16.44 1.07 5.78
N MET A 63 -15.42 0.39 5.25
CA MET A 63 -14.07 0.39 5.80
C MET A 63 -13.25 1.62 5.41
N GLY A 64 -13.67 2.36 4.38
CA GLY A 64 -12.93 3.53 3.91
C GLY A 64 -11.49 3.20 3.47
N VAL A 65 -11.27 2.02 2.87
CA VAL A 65 -9.96 1.63 2.33
C VAL A 65 -9.79 2.13 0.90
N GLY A 66 -8.56 2.50 0.53
CA GLY A 66 -8.21 2.94 -0.82
C GLY A 66 -7.75 1.82 -1.75
N SER A 67 -7.36 0.66 -1.20
CA SER A 67 -6.81 -0.46 -1.99
C SER A 67 -7.20 -1.84 -1.46
N TYR A 68 -7.17 -2.81 -2.37
CA TYR A 68 -7.56 -4.21 -2.15
C TYR A 68 -6.53 -5.15 -2.77
N LEU A 69 -6.26 -6.27 -2.11
CA LEU A 69 -5.36 -7.33 -2.58
C LEU A 69 -5.93 -8.72 -2.21
N ASP A 70 -5.87 -9.67 -3.14
CA ASP A 70 -6.30 -11.08 -2.94
C ASP A 70 -5.26 -12.08 -3.49
N TRP A 71 -4.02 -11.63 -3.68
CA TRP A 71 -2.90 -12.37 -4.30
C TRP A 71 -3.15 -12.86 -5.74
N GLY A 72 -4.22 -12.40 -6.39
CA GLY A 72 -4.50 -12.66 -7.81
C GLY A 72 -3.78 -11.69 -8.75
N ALA A 73 -3.59 -12.13 -10.00
CA ALA A 73 -3.02 -11.32 -11.08
C ALA A 73 -4.06 -10.97 -12.16
N GLY A 74 -4.83 -11.98 -12.59
CA GLY A 74 -5.75 -11.89 -13.73
C GLY A 74 -7.21 -11.61 -13.36
N SER A 75 -7.57 -11.63 -12.08
CA SER A 75 -8.92 -11.29 -11.62
C SER A 75 -9.21 -9.79 -11.78
N ASN A 76 -10.49 -9.45 -11.86
CA ASN A 76 -10.99 -8.08 -11.85
C ASN A 76 -12.20 -8.05 -10.91
N PRO A 77 -11.99 -8.10 -9.58
CA PRO A 77 -13.08 -8.08 -8.62
C PRO A 77 -13.87 -6.78 -8.75
N SER A 78 -15.20 -6.87 -8.61
CA SER A 78 -16.05 -5.68 -8.53
C SER A 78 -15.85 -5.04 -7.16
N LEU A 79 -15.11 -3.93 -7.11
CA LEU A 79 -14.81 -3.22 -5.87
C LEU A 79 -15.61 -1.90 -5.80
N PRO A 80 -16.10 -1.50 -4.61
CA PRO A 80 -16.85 -0.27 -4.47
C PRO A 80 -15.96 0.96 -4.63
N ASN A 81 -16.57 2.11 -4.92
CA ASN A 81 -15.99 3.45 -4.79
C ASN A 81 -14.64 3.69 -5.50
N GLY A 82 -14.20 2.85 -6.44
CA GLY A 82 -12.91 3.01 -7.10
C GLY A 82 -11.71 2.51 -6.29
N VAL A 83 -11.92 1.64 -5.29
CA VAL A 83 -10.84 0.94 -4.57
C VAL A 83 -9.87 0.30 -5.56
N GLU A 84 -8.59 0.60 -5.42
CA GLU A 84 -7.54 0.12 -6.33
C GLU A 84 -7.25 -1.37 -6.07
N TYR A 85 -7.28 -2.17 -7.13
CA TYR A 85 -6.86 -3.57 -7.04
C TYR A 85 -5.35 -3.71 -7.29
N ILE A 86 -4.64 -4.27 -6.30
CA ILE A 86 -3.22 -4.58 -6.36
C ILE A 86 -3.03 -6.02 -6.82
N ARG A 87 -2.28 -6.20 -7.91
CA ARG A 87 -2.10 -7.49 -8.56
C ARG A 87 -0.80 -8.14 -8.10
N VAL A 88 -0.82 -9.43 -7.81
CA VAL A 88 0.36 -10.18 -7.37
C VAL A 88 0.70 -11.24 -8.42
N LEU A 89 1.92 -11.17 -8.96
CA LEU A 89 2.47 -12.20 -9.84
C LEU A 89 3.18 -13.25 -9.00
N ARG A 90 2.85 -14.53 -9.22
CA ARG A 90 3.49 -15.66 -8.50
C ARG A 90 4.72 -16.15 -9.23
N LEU A 91 5.83 -16.30 -8.50
CA LEU A 91 7.13 -16.67 -9.05
C LEU A 91 7.58 -18.07 -8.64
N ARG A 92 6.81 -18.83 -7.84
CA ARG A 92 7.10 -20.24 -7.50
C ARG A 92 7.32 -21.11 -8.75
N ASP A 93 8.18 -22.11 -8.66
CA ASP A 93 8.62 -22.94 -9.80
C ASP A 93 7.49 -23.57 -10.64
N ASP A 94 6.41 -23.99 -10.00
CA ASP A 94 5.25 -24.64 -10.63
C ASP A 94 4.22 -23.65 -11.20
N LEU A 95 4.29 -22.36 -10.82
CA LEU A 95 3.38 -21.30 -11.27
C LEU A 95 4.05 -20.32 -12.25
N TYR A 96 5.36 -20.12 -12.12
CA TYR A 96 6.10 -19.14 -12.90
C TYR A 96 5.96 -19.32 -14.43
N PRO A 97 6.00 -20.54 -15.01
CA PRO A 97 5.78 -20.71 -16.44
C PRO A 97 4.42 -20.17 -16.92
N GLN A 98 3.37 -20.36 -16.13
CA GLN A 98 2.03 -19.88 -16.42
C GLN A 98 1.93 -18.37 -16.19
N THR A 99 2.53 -17.84 -15.11
CA THR A 99 2.64 -16.39 -14.87
C THR A 99 3.29 -15.71 -16.08
N LEU A 100 4.42 -16.21 -16.56
CA LEU A 100 5.14 -15.67 -17.70
C LEU A 100 4.31 -15.74 -18.99
N ALA A 101 3.65 -16.87 -19.24
CA ALA A 101 2.84 -17.07 -20.45
C ALA A 101 1.61 -16.14 -20.51
N ASN A 102 0.97 -15.86 -19.36
CA ASN A 102 -0.25 -15.06 -19.30
C ASN A 102 0.00 -13.55 -19.11
N LEU A 103 1.21 -13.16 -18.69
CA LEU A 103 1.54 -11.78 -18.34
C LEU A 103 1.17 -10.76 -19.45
N PRO A 104 1.43 -11.00 -20.75
CA PRO A 104 1.05 -10.04 -21.79
C PRO A 104 -0.44 -9.73 -21.84
N ASP A 105 -1.29 -10.76 -21.73
CA ASP A 105 -2.75 -10.60 -21.76
C ASP A 105 -3.24 -9.88 -20.50
N TRP A 106 -2.65 -10.18 -19.34
CA TRP A 106 -2.97 -9.52 -18.08
C TRP A 106 -2.62 -8.03 -18.09
N ILE A 107 -1.46 -7.66 -18.66
CA ILE A 107 -1.05 -6.25 -18.81
C ILE A 107 -2.00 -5.54 -19.78
N GLN A 108 -2.28 -6.13 -20.94
CA GLN A 108 -3.16 -5.52 -21.95
C GLN A 108 -4.57 -5.28 -21.41
N ALA A 109 -5.10 -6.21 -20.60
CA ALA A 109 -6.41 -6.08 -20.00
C ALA A 109 -6.45 -5.03 -18.86
N ASN A 110 -5.31 -4.70 -18.26
CA ASN A 110 -5.25 -3.87 -17.05
C ASN A 110 -4.13 -2.82 -17.10
N PRO A 111 -4.16 -1.92 -18.11
CA PRO A 111 -3.13 -0.91 -18.28
C PRO A 111 -3.04 0.04 -17.08
N GLY A 112 -1.83 0.43 -16.72
CA GLY A 112 -1.54 1.30 -15.61
C GLY A 112 -1.76 0.66 -14.23
N SER A 113 -1.88 -0.67 -14.12
CA SER A 113 -2.05 -1.34 -12.82
C SER A 113 -0.76 -1.38 -11.99
N VAL A 114 -0.90 -1.62 -10.69
CA VAL A 114 0.21 -2.00 -9.80
C VAL A 114 0.40 -3.51 -9.86
N TRP A 115 1.65 -3.94 -10.10
CA TRP A 115 2.07 -5.33 -10.14
C TRP A 115 3.14 -5.58 -9.06
N VAL A 116 2.75 -6.32 -8.03
CA VAL A 116 3.67 -6.90 -7.05
C VAL A 116 4.29 -8.14 -7.66
N VAL A 117 5.59 -8.11 -7.93
CA VAL A 117 6.30 -9.19 -8.63
C VAL A 117 6.88 -10.17 -7.61
N GLY A 118 6.06 -11.11 -7.16
CA GLY A 118 6.41 -12.15 -6.19
C GLY A 118 5.63 -12.03 -4.88
N ASN A 119 5.60 -13.12 -4.10
CA ASN A 119 5.04 -13.14 -2.75
C ASN A 119 5.87 -14.04 -1.83
N GLU A 120 6.48 -13.45 -0.81
CA GLU A 120 7.34 -14.12 0.18
C GLU A 120 8.36 -15.10 -0.44
N PRO A 121 9.20 -14.64 -1.39
CA PRO A 121 10.25 -15.48 -1.96
C PRO A 121 11.30 -15.89 -0.92
N ASP A 122 11.34 -15.24 0.23
CA ASP A 122 12.29 -15.44 1.33
C ASP A 122 11.77 -16.40 2.43
N THR A 123 10.86 -17.29 2.08
CA THR A 123 10.35 -18.36 2.96
C THR A 123 10.56 -19.74 2.33
N TYR A 124 10.16 -20.81 3.02
CA TYR A 124 10.21 -22.19 2.53
C TYR A 124 8.82 -22.83 2.41
N TYR A 125 7.77 -22.03 2.60
CA TYR A 125 6.40 -22.51 2.56
C TYR A 125 5.96 -22.77 1.14
N SER A 126 5.33 -23.92 0.92
CA SER A 126 4.97 -24.38 -0.42
C SER A 126 3.90 -23.53 -1.09
N ASP A 127 3.09 -22.79 -0.33
CA ASP A 127 2.09 -21.84 -0.79
C ASP A 127 2.66 -20.42 -1.04
N GLN A 128 3.90 -20.17 -0.62
CA GLN A 128 4.68 -18.97 -0.92
C GLN A 128 5.62 -19.19 -2.11
N ASP A 129 6.28 -18.14 -2.61
CA ASP A 129 7.16 -18.31 -3.77
C ASP A 129 8.44 -19.09 -3.45
N GLY A 130 8.99 -18.90 -2.26
CA GLY A 130 10.09 -19.71 -1.69
C GLY A 130 11.26 -19.97 -2.63
N LEU A 131 12.01 -18.92 -2.98
CA LEU A 131 13.05 -18.93 -3.98
C LEU A 131 14.41 -18.55 -3.40
N LEU A 132 15.48 -19.10 -3.96
CA LEU A 132 16.82 -18.54 -3.75
C LEU A 132 16.85 -17.07 -4.21
N PRO A 133 17.62 -16.20 -3.53
CA PRO A 133 17.71 -14.78 -3.88
C PRO A 133 17.99 -14.54 -5.38
N GLU A 134 18.91 -15.31 -5.95
CA GLU A 134 19.33 -15.14 -7.33
C GLU A 134 18.24 -15.58 -8.32
N VAL A 135 17.52 -16.67 -8.02
CA VAL A 135 16.40 -17.14 -8.86
C VAL A 135 15.26 -16.13 -8.86
N TYR A 136 14.94 -15.58 -7.70
CA TYR A 136 13.94 -14.53 -7.59
C TYR A 136 14.37 -13.26 -8.35
N ALA A 137 15.63 -12.83 -8.25
CA ALA A 137 16.17 -11.70 -9.01
C ALA A 137 16.06 -11.92 -10.54
N ASP A 138 16.40 -13.11 -11.03
CA ASP A 138 16.32 -13.46 -12.44
C ASP A 138 14.88 -13.33 -12.97
N ARG A 139 13.92 -13.92 -12.23
CA ARG A 139 12.49 -13.89 -12.58
C ARG A 139 11.90 -12.50 -12.47
N TYR A 140 12.26 -11.75 -11.43
CA TYR A 140 11.86 -10.36 -11.26
C TYR A 140 12.32 -9.52 -12.45
N TYR A 141 13.59 -9.61 -12.84
CA TYR A 141 14.16 -8.83 -13.94
C TYR A 141 13.45 -9.12 -15.27
N GLU A 142 13.17 -10.40 -15.55
CA GLU A 142 12.43 -10.82 -16.76
C GLU A 142 11.01 -10.23 -16.79
N LEU A 143 10.21 -10.44 -15.73
CA LEU A 143 8.83 -9.94 -15.70
C LEU A 143 8.79 -8.40 -15.69
N ALA A 144 9.66 -7.74 -14.91
CA ALA A 144 9.70 -6.29 -14.86
C ALA A 144 10.03 -5.67 -16.21
N THR A 145 10.98 -6.26 -16.96
CA THR A 145 11.34 -5.81 -18.31
C THR A 145 10.18 -5.98 -19.28
N ILE A 146 9.48 -7.12 -19.22
CA ILE A 146 8.28 -7.37 -20.03
C ILE A 146 7.20 -6.33 -19.72
N ILE A 147 6.89 -6.10 -18.43
CA ILE A 147 5.90 -5.11 -18.00
C ILE A 147 6.25 -3.73 -18.56
N ARG A 148 7.48 -3.25 -18.35
CA ARG A 148 7.91 -1.93 -18.89
C ARG A 148 7.79 -1.83 -20.39
N SER A 149 8.06 -2.92 -21.12
CA SER A 149 8.00 -2.92 -22.58
C SER A 149 6.56 -2.86 -23.12
N LEU A 150 5.62 -3.51 -22.44
CA LEU A 150 4.22 -3.60 -22.86
C LEU A 150 3.37 -2.44 -22.34
N ASP A 151 3.66 -1.99 -21.12
CA ASP A 151 2.95 -0.89 -20.47
C ASP A 151 3.92 -0.02 -19.64
N PRO A 152 4.46 1.06 -20.23
CA PRO A 152 5.29 2.02 -19.52
C PRO A 152 4.56 2.80 -18.39
N THR A 153 3.23 2.67 -18.29
CA THR A 153 2.42 3.34 -17.25
C THR A 153 2.11 2.45 -16.05
N ALA A 154 2.34 1.13 -16.17
CA ALA A 154 2.23 0.18 -15.07
C ALA A 154 3.20 0.55 -13.94
N ARG A 155 2.81 0.21 -12.70
CA ARG A 155 3.70 0.32 -11.55
C ARG A 155 4.22 -1.05 -11.16
N ILE A 156 5.52 -1.15 -10.97
CA ILE A 156 6.19 -2.41 -10.64
C ILE A 156 6.72 -2.32 -9.23
N THR A 157 6.36 -3.30 -8.41
CA THR A 157 6.85 -3.42 -7.04
C THR A 157 7.53 -4.77 -6.85
N PHE A 158 8.22 -4.91 -5.73
CA PHE A 158 8.99 -6.09 -5.40
C PHE A 158 8.13 -7.20 -4.78
N GLY A 159 8.55 -8.45 -4.94
CA GLY A 159 8.11 -9.55 -4.10
C GLY A 159 8.36 -9.22 -2.64
N ASN A 160 7.27 -9.15 -1.89
CA ASN A 160 7.29 -8.79 -0.49
C ASN A 160 8.10 -9.83 0.31
N ILE A 161 9.10 -9.39 1.07
CA ILE A 161 9.69 -10.26 2.10
C ILE A 161 8.68 -10.43 3.24
N VAL A 162 8.61 -11.61 3.86
CA VAL A 162 7.60 -11.88 4.91
C VAL A 162 7.75 -10.98 6.15
N GLN A 163 8.98 -10.53 6.45
CA GLN A 163 9.26 -9.58 7.54
C GLN A 163 10.64 -8.93 7.41
N PRO A 164 10.83 -7.65 7.78
CA PRO A 164 12.13 -7.01 7.61
C PRO A 164 13.06 -7.26 8.82
N THR A 165 13.74 -8.41 8.82
CA THR A 165 14.75 -8.81 9.82
C THR A 165 16.16 -8.80 9.23
N PRO A 166 17.23 -8.88 10.06
CA PRO A 166 18.61 -8.88 9.57
C PRO A 166 18.88 -9.92 8.48
N ILE A 167 18.48 -11.18 8.68
CA ILE A 167 18.70 -12.26 7.71
C ILE A 167 17.96 -12.02 6.38
N ARG A 168 16.79 -11.36 6.43
CA ARG A 168 16.00 -11.02 5.23
C ARG A 168 16.53 -9.78 4.51
N MET A 169 17.18 -8.85 5.21
CA MET A 169 17.97 -7.80 4.55
C MET A 169 19.16 -8.40 3.80
N ARG A 170 19.80 -9.44 4.32
CA ARG A 170 20.87 -10.17 3.63
C ARG A 170 20.35 -10.93 2.40
N TYR A 171 19.14 -11.51 2.49
CA TYR A 171 18.45 -12.06 1.34
C TYR A 171 18.29 -10.98 0.25
N LEU A 172 17.72 -9.83 0.59
CA LEU A 172 17.55 -8.71 -0.34
C LEU A 172 18.85 -8.15 -0.89
N ASP A 173 19.94 -8.15 -0.12
CA ASP A 173 21.27 -7.76 -0.61
C ASP A 173 21.74 -8.68 -1.74
N ARG A 174 21.51 -10.00 -1.63
CA ARG A 174 21.83 -10.95 -2.71
C ARG A 174 20.94 -10.72 -3.93
N VAL A 175 19.64 -10.50 -3.73
CA VAL A 175 18.72 -10.17 -4.82
C VAL A 175 19.18 -8.89 -5.53
N TRP A 176 19.46 -7.82 -4.78
CA TRP A 176 19.90 -6.54 -5.32
C TRP A 176 21.20 -6.68 -6.13
N ASN A 177 22.18 -7.41 -5.61
CA ASN A 177 23.45 -7.64 -6.33
C ASN A 177 23.23 -8.39 -7.65
N GLN A 178 22.34 -9.37 -7.68
CA GLN A 178 22.00 -10.11 -8.89
C GLN A 178 21.24 -9.22 -9.90
N LEU A 179 20.30 -8.39 -9.43
CA LEU A 179 19.63 -7.40 -10.29
C LEU A 179 20.62 -6.39 -10.89
N VAL A 180 21.59 -5.91 -10.11
CA VAL A 180 22.65 -5.03 -10.61
C VAL A 180 23.50 -5.74 -11.66
N ALA A 181 23.77 -7.04 -11.51
CA ALA A 181 24.48 -7.81 -12.52
C ALA A 181 23.69 -7.91 -13.84
N HIS A 182 22.37 -8.06 -13.79
CA HIS A 182 21.51 -8.06 -14.98
C HIS A 182 21.36 -6.68 -15.62
N ALA A 183 21.05 -5.66 -14.82
CA ALA A 183 20.80 -4.30 -15.30
C ALA A 183 22.08 -3.52 -15.61
N GLY A 184 23.24 -4.03 -15.20
CA GLY A 184 24.57 -3.45 -15.40
C GLY A 184 24.94 -2.34 -14.41
N ASN A 185 23.97 -1.70 -13.76
CA ASN A 185 24.22 -0.70 -12.71
C ASN A 185 23.00 -0.51 -11.78
N PRO A 186 23.20 0.05 -10.57
CA PRO A 186 22.10 0.29 -9.62
C PRO A 186 21.00 1.23 -10.10
N ALA A 187 21.31 2.26 -10.89
CA ALA A 187 20.29 3.19 -11.38
C ALA A 187 19.30 2.49 -12.32
N ALA A 188 19.79 1.60 -13.18
CA ALA A 188 18.93 0.79 -14.05
C ALA A 188 18.06 -0.21 -13.28
N VAL A 189 18.51 -0.71 -12.11
CA VAL A 189 17.64 -1.49 -11.21
C VAL A 189 16.54 -0.59 -10.61
N SER A 190 16.90 0.60 -10.14
CA SER A 190 15.96 1.58 -9.59
C SER A 190 14.89 2.01 -10.59
N ASP A 191 15.20 2.06 -11.88
CA ASP A 191 14.25 2.36 -12.96
C ASP A 191 13.22 1.24 -13.18
N LEU A 192 13.51 0.02 -12.73
CA LEU A 192 12.57 -1.10 -12.79
C LEU A 192 11.62 -1.14 -11.59
N ILE A 193 11.95 -0.48 -10.48
CA ILE A 193 11.18 -0.49 -9.22
C ILE A 193 10.48 0.86 -9.01
N ASP A 194 9.14 0.89 -9.01
CA ASP A 194 8.40 2.11 -8.64
C ASP A 194 8.17 2.22 -7.14
N TYR A 195 7.84 1.09 -6.51
CA TYR A 195 7.53 1.00 -5.08
C TYR A 195 8.29 -0.17 -4.46
N TRP A 196 8.74 0.03 -3.23
CA TRP A 196 9.15 -1.07 -2.38
C TRP A 196 7.95 -1.59 -1.60
N THR A 197 7.82 -2.91 -1.54
CA THR A 197 6.72 -3.60 -0.88
C THR A 197 7.29 -4.66 0.05
N ILE A 198 6.74 -4.76 1.26
CA ILE A 198 7.10 -5.75 2.26
C ILE A 198 5.86 -6.31 2.93
N HIS A 199 5.98 -7.46 3.58
CA HIS A 199 5.12 -7.82 4.70
C HIS A 199 5.81 -7.43 6.00
N SER A 200 5.04 -7.33 7.07
CA SER A 200 5.59 -6.99 8.39
C SER A 200 4.92 -7.77 9.51
N PHE A 201 4.76 -9.07 9.31
CA PHE A 201 4.44 -9.97 10.40
C PHE A 201 5.60 -10.08 11.39
N ILE A 202 5.30 -10.54 12.61
CA ILE A 202 6.32 -10.88 13.61
C ILE A 202 6.31 -12.38 13.84
N LEU A 203 7.13 -13.06 13.04
CA LEU A 203 7.23 -14.52 12.95
C LEU A 203 8.62 -15.01 13.35
N ASN A 204 8.62 -16.24 13.84
CA ASN A 204 9.80 -16.94 14.33
C ASN A 204 10.71 -17.40 13.18
N GLU A 205 11.99 -17.06 13.24
CA GLU A 205 13.01 -17.42 12.24
C GLU A 205 13.80 -18.64 12.69
N LYS A 206 13.10 -19.74 12.91
CA LYS A 206 13.70 -21.00 13.34
C LYS A 206 13.46 -22.10 12.33
N MET A 207 14.52 -22.83 11.99
CA MET A 207 14.43 -23.95 11.06
C MET A 207 13.52 -25.05 11.62
N TYR A 208 12.62 -25.58 10.77
CA TYR A 208 11.69 -26.66 11.12
C TYR A 208 10.77 -26.34 12.32
N SER A 209 10.35 -25.09 12.44
CA SER A 209 9.47 -24.60 13.49
C SER A 209 8.34 -23.74 12.90
N TRP A 210 7.34 -23.39 13.71
CA TRP A 210 6.36 -22.35 13.34
C TRP A 210 7.06 -21.03 12.99
N GLY A 211 6.35 -20.15 12.28
CA GLY A 211 6.84 -18.82 11.91
C GLY A 211 7.29 -18.76 10.46
N SER A 212 8.27 -17.92 10.14
CA SER A 212 8.74 -17.72 8.76
C SER A 212 9.98 -18.57 8.43
N GLY A 213 10.63 -19.11 9.47
CA GLY A 213 11.91 -19.82 9.45
C GLY A 213 13.02 -19.11 8.66
N ILE A 214 13.97 -19.91 8.17
CA ILE A 214 15.20 -19.41 7.54
C ILE A 214 14.99 -19.26 6.03
N PRO A 215 15.33 -18.11 5.43
CA PRO A 215 15.20 -17.91 3.99
C PRO A 215 16.03 -18.92 3.17
N PRO A 216 15.57 -19.29 1.97
CA PRO A 216 16.32 -20.18 1.08
C PRO A 216 17.73 -19.68 0.81
N GLY A 217 18.72 -20.56 0.94
CA GLY A 217 20.14 -20.26 0.71
C GLY A 217 20.87 -19.65 1.91
N PHE A 218 20.26 -19.63 3.09
CA PHE A 218 20.87 -19.22 4.37
C PHE A 218 20.88 -20.36 5.43
N GLU A 219 20.62 -21.60 5.02
CA GLU A 219 20.47 -22.75 5.92
C GLU A 219 21.71 -23.00 6.79
N ASN A 220 22.90 -22.58 6.33
CA ASN A 220 24.17 -22.74 7.04
C ASN A 220 24.77 -21.41 7.53
N ASP A 221 24.05 -20.29 7.42
CA ASP A 221 24.55 -18.95 7.71
C ASP A 221 23.41 -18.04 8.19
N HIS A 222 22.89 -18.34 9.39
CA HIS A 222 21.68 -17.72 9.95
C HIS A 222 21.82 -17.34 11.44
N GLU A 223 23.03 -17.01 11.91
CA GLU A 223 23.27 -16.61 13.30
C GLU A 223 22.51 -15.32 13.69
N ASP A 224 22.14 -14.51 12.70
CA ASP A 224 21.36 -13.28 12.85
C ASP A 224 19.84 -13.48 12.69
N ALA A 225 19.38 -14.73 12.61
CA ALA A 225 17.96 -15.06 12.63
C ALA A 225 17.33 -14.76 14.00
N VAL A 226 16.12 -14.21 13.98
CA VAL A 226 15.37 -13.82 15.17
C VAL A 226 14.43 -14.94 15.60
N GLU A 227 14.80 -15.65 16.67
CA GLU A 227 13.92 -16.61 17.32
C GLU A 227 12.94 -15.91 18.28
N ILE A 228 11.65 -16.25 18.20
CA ILE A 228 10.62 -15.74 19.12
C ILE A 228 10.55 -16.66 20.34
N ILE A 229 10.79 -16.09 21.52
CA ILE A 229 10.77 -16.79 22.81
C ILE A 229 9.48 -16.46 23.57
N ASP A 230 9.02 -15.21 23.48
CA ASP A 230 7.76 -14.75 24.06
C ASP A 230 6.73 -14.56 22.94
N PHE A 231 5.64 -15.33 22.98
CA PHE A 231 4.61 -15.23 21.95
C PHE A 231 3.91 -13.88 21.92
N SER A 232 3.97 -13.08 23.00
CA SER A 232 3.46 -11.71 22.97
C SER A 232 4.24 -10.79 22.03
N ASP A 233 5.46 -11.19 21.62
CA ASP A 233 6.22 -10.45 20.61
C ASP A 233 5.52 -10.47 19.25
N THR A 234 4.66 -11.45 18.94
CA THR A 234 4.03 -11.56 17.61
C THR A 234 3.05 -10.43 17.29
N TYR A 235 2.64 -9.66 18.30
CA TYR A 235 1.79 -8.48 18.19
C TYR A 235 2.39 -7.28 18.94
N SER A 236 3.73 -7.20 18.99
CA SER A 236 4.45 -6.08 19.60
C SER A 236 4.59 -4.90 18.63
N SER A 237 3.90 -3.79 18.91
CA SER A 237 4.01 -2.56 18.13
C SER A 237 5.45 -2.02 18.11
N ASN A 238 6.22 -2.20 19.19
CA ASN A 238 7.62 -1.77 19.24
C ASN A 238 8.50 -2.54 18.25
N ILE A 239 8.33 -3.86 18.16
CA ILE A 239 9.10 -4.69 17.21
C ILE A 239 8.71 -4.33 15.77
N PHE A 240 7.41 -4.15 15.51
CA PHE A 240 6.91 -3.68 14.22
C PHE A 240 7.58 -2.36 13.80
N GLN A 241 7.60 -1.36 14.68
CA GLN A 241 8.21 -0.05 14.39
C GLN A 241 9.70 -0.16 14.06
N GLN A 242 10.47 -0.91 14.86
CA GLN A 242 11.90 -1.10 14.64
C GLN A 242 12.20 -1.75 13.28
N ARG A 243 11.37 -2.72 12.90
CA ARG A 243 11.42 -3.44 11.63
C ARG A 243 11.20 -2.51 10.43
N ILE A 244 10.23 -1.61 10.49
CA ILE A 244 9.99 -0.59 9.45
C ILE A 244 11.17 0.39 9.34
N ILE A 245 11.69 0.87 10.48
CA ILE A 245 12.84 1.78 10.51
C ILE A 245 14.09 1.11 9.92
N ALA A 246 14.32 -0.16 10.24
CA ALA A 246 15.43 -0.93 9.68
C ALA A 246 15.31 -1.07 8.15
N PHE A 247 14.12 -1.37 7.64
CA PHE A 247 13.89 -1.46 6.20
C PHE A 247 14.13 -0.12 5.49
N ARG A 248 13.65 0.98 6.06
CA ARG A 248 13.88 2.32 5.50
C ARG A 248 15.34 2.72 5.51
N SER A 249 16.09 2.32 6.53
CA SER A 249 17.54 2.48 6.58
C SER A 249 18.23 1.68 5.47
N TRP A 250 17.79 0.45 5.21
CA TRP A 250 18.28 -0.37 4.10
C TRP A 250 17.98 0.27 2.74
N MET A 251 16.74 0.72 2.51
CA MET A 251 16.36 1.44 1.28
C MET A 251 17.24 2.67 1.05
N ALA A 252 17.43 3.50 2.09
CA ALA A 252 18.28 4.68 1.99
C ALA A 252 19.74 4.31 1.64
N GLY A 253 20.26 3.22 2.23
CA GLY A 253 21.57 2.67 1.91
C GLY A 253 21.73 2.19 0.47
N LYS A 254 20.64 1.82 -0.21
CA LYS A 254 20.62 1.47 -1.64
C LYS A 254 20.38 2.66 -2.58
N GLY A 255 20.13 3.85 -2.04
CA GLY A 255 19.73 5.02 -2.83
C GLY A 255 18.23 5.06 -3.14
N GLU A 256 17.45 4.16 -2.55
CA GLU A 256 16.02 3.96 -2.82
C GLU A 256 15.12 4.79 -1.88
N ARG A 257 15.70 5.70 -1.09
CA ARG A 257 14.96 6.60 -0.17
C ARG A 257 13.85 7.39 -0.87
N GLY A 258 14.08 7.77 -2.13
CA GLY A 258 13.13 8.52 -2.95
C GLY A 258 11.93 7.72 -3.44
N LYS A 259 11.83 6.43 -3.09
CA LYS A 259 10.72 5.55 -3.49
C LYS A 259 9.74 5.34 -2.32
N PRO A 260 8.43 5.24 -2.60
CA PRO A 260 7.45 4.82 -1.61
C PRO A 260 7.74 3.43 -1.04
N LEU A 261 7.39 3.24 0.24
CA LEU A 261 7.34 1.94 0.91
C LEU A 261 5.89 1.62 1.24
N TRP A 262 5.41 0.46 0.78
CA TRP A 262 4.11 -0.08 1.16
C TRP A 262 4.27 -1.38 1.97
N ILE A 263 3.42 -1.57 2.97
CA ILE A 263 3.30 -2.83 3.71
C ILE A 263 2.09 -3.57 3.14
N VAL A 264 2.29 -4.48 2.19
CA VAL A 264 1.17 -5.09 1.44
C VAL A 264 0.50 -6.25 2.17
N GLU A 265 1.00 -6.59 3.36
CA GLU A 265 0.35 -7.52 4.29
C GLU A 265 0.99 -7.41 5.69
N TYR A 266 0.18 -7.24 6.74
CA TYR A 266 0.63 -7.45 8.12
C TYR A 266 -0.57 -7.61 9.07
N GLY A 267 -0.32 -8.12 10.27
CA GLY A 267 -1.33 -8.31 11.30
C GLY A 267 -0.81 -9.16 12.46
N SER A 268 -1.72 -9.62 13.31
CA SER A 268 -1.45 -10.66 14.31
C SER A 268 -2.01 -11.99 13.81
N LEU A 269 -1.12 -12.94 13.48
CA LEU A 269 -1.53 -14.17 12.80
C LEU A 269 -2.01 -15.29 13.73
N PHE A 270 -1.66 -15.30 15.01
CA PHE A 270 -2.18 -16.34 15.89
C PHE A 270 -3.71 -16.21 16.02
N PRO A 271 -4.47 -17.31 15.85
CA PRO A 271 -5.91 -17.25 15.79
C PRO A 271 -6.53 -16.99 17.18
N PRO A 272 -7.63 -16.23 17.28
CA PRO A 272 -8.33 -16.00 18.55
C PRO A 272 -9.04 -17.24 19.11
N ILE A 273 -9.27 -18.25 18.29
CA ILE A 273 -9.95 -19.49 18.68
C ILE A 273 -9.25 -20.70 18.06
N ASP A 274 -9.42 -21.86 18.69
CA ASP A 274 -8.91 -23.12 18.16
C ASP A 274 -9.76 -23.65 16.99
N PRO A 275 -9.14 -24.37 16.03
CA PRO A 275 -9.85 -25.05 14.96
C PRO A 275 -10.87 -26.06 15.51
N PRO A 276 -12.10 -26.10 14.95
CA PRO A 276 -13.11 -27.05 15.39
C PRO A 276 -12.63 -28.51 15.29
N GLY A 277 -12.43 -29.17 16.43
CA GLY A 277 -11.92 -30.54 16.49
C GLY A 277 -10.44 -30.70 16.09
N GLY A 278 -9.70 -29.60 16.02
CA GLY A 278 -8.27 -29.56 15.74
C GLY A 278 -7.39 -29.44 17.00
N PRO A 279 -6.08 -29.15 16.82
CA PRO A 279 -5.16 -28.96 17.94
C PRO A 279 -5.42 -27.64 18.69
N ASP A 280 -5.09 -27.63 19.99
CA ASP A 280 -5.06 -26.41 20.78
C ASP A 280 -3.88 -25.53 20.33
N TYR A 281 -4.14 -24.28 19.96
CA TYR A 281 -3.12 -23.30 19.58
C TYR A 281 -2.78 -22.36 20.73
N TYR A 282 -1.70 -21.60 20.55
CA TYR A 282 -1.57 -20.35 21.29
C TYR A 282 -2.54 -19.36 20.64
N ASN A 283 -3.54 -18.90 21.40
CA ASN A 283 -4.50 -17.93 20.90
C ASN A 283 -4.14 -16.51 21.31
N VAL A 284 -4.32 -15.57 20.39
CA VAL A 284 -4.24 -14.13 20.66
C VAL A 284 -5.66 -13.58 20.59
N SER A 285 -6.11 -12.88 21.63
CA SER A 285 -7.49 -12.39 21.65
C SER A 285 -7.72 -11.34 20.56
N ASP A 286 -8.97 -11.19 20.13
CA ASP A 286 -9.33 -10.11 19.20
C ASP A 286 -9.05 -8.73 19.82
N GLN A 287 -9.15 -8.59 21.15
CA GLN A 287 -8.82 -7.34 21.84
C GLN A 287 -7.33 -7.01 21.70
N ASP A 288 -6.44 -7.97 21.97
CA ASP A 288 -4.99 -7.75 21.81
C ASP A 288 -4.64 -7.44 20.35
N THR A 289 -5.33 -8.09 19.40
CA THR A 289 -5.16 -7.84 17.97
C THR A 289 -5.65 -6.44 17.56
N ALA A 290 -6.78 -5.98 18.10
CA ALA A 290 -7.31 -4.63 17.88
C ALA A 290 -6.42 -3.54 18.50
N ASP A 291 -5.89 -3.78 19.70
CA ASP A 291 -4.95 -2.88 20.37
C ASP A 291 -3.64 -2.77 19.57
N TYR A 292 -3.12 -3.90 19.06
CA TYR A 292 -1.97 -3.91 18.15
C TYR A 292 -2.26 -3.16 16.84
N MET A 293 -3.41 -3.41 16.21
CA MET A 293 -3.84 -2.73 14.99
C MET A 293 -3.78 -1.22 15.17
N THR A 294 -4.52 -0.68 16.13
CA THR A 294 -4.64 0.78 16.34
C THR A 294 -3.30 1.41 16.73
N ALA A 295 -2.50 0.75 17.56
CA ALA A 295 -1.15 1.22 17.90
C ALA A 295 -0.20 1.26 16.68
N THR A 296 -0.32 0.30 15.75
CA THR A 296 0.46 0.35 14.51
C THR A 296 -0.05 1.41 13.54
N PHE A 297 -1.36 1.64 13.44
CA PHE A 297 -1.92 2.71 12.62
C PHE A 297 -1.43 4.09 13.08
N ASP A 298 -1.44 4.36 14.39
CA ASP A 298 -0.92 5.61 14.95
C ASP A 298 0.54 5.87 14.54
N PHE A 299 1.36 4.82 14.55
CA PHE A 299 2.73 4.89 14.07
C PHE A 299 2.80 5.13 12.56
N LEU A 300 2.11 4.33 11.76
CA LEU A 300 2.17 4.41 10.29
C LEU A 300 1.71 5.76 9.75
N LEU A 301 0.78 6.40 10.45
CA LEU A 301 0.27 7.73 10.14
C LEU A 301 1.25 8.86 10.48
N SER A 302 2.06 8.71 11.53
CA SER A 302 2.88 9.80 12.06
C SER A 302 4.38 9.64 11.86
N ALA A 303 4.85 8.43 11.55
CA ALA A 303 6.27 8.11 11.49
C ALA A 303 6.95 8.80 10.32
N SER A 304 7.93 9.64 10.63
CA SER A 304 8.76 10.32 9.66
C SER A 304 10.23 10.37 10.10
N ASP A 305 11.13 10.45 9.13
CA ASP A 305 12.57 10.58 9.38
C ASP A 305 13.28 11.30 8.24
N GLU A 306 14.02 12.37 8.55
CA GLU A 306 14.67 13.23 7.55
C GLU A 306 15.78 12.55 6.73
N GLN A 307 16.27 11.39 7.17
CA GLN A 307 17.36 10.66 6.51
C GLN A 307 16.86 9.45 5.71
N THR A 308 15.79 8.81 6.16
CA THR A 308 15.35 7.51 5.67
C THR A 308 13.92 7.53 5.11
N GLY A 309 13.08 8.47 5.53
CA GLY A 309 11.72 8.65 5.01
C GLY A 309 11.65 9.34 3.66
N LEU A 310 10.51 9.21 2.97
CA LEU A 310 10.29 9.71 1.61
C LEU A 310 10.16 11.25 1.56
N PRO A 311 11.11 12.01 0.98
CA PRO A 311 11.05 13.47 0.99
C PRO A 311 9.79 14.05 0.34
N GLY A 312 9.29 13.39 -0.72
CA GLY A 312 8.10 13.81 -1.46
C GLY A 312 6.79 13.66 -0.67
N ASP A 313 6.84 13.03 0.50
CA ASP A 313 5.71 12.77 1.39
C ASP A 313 6.07 13.16 2.83
N ALA A 314 6.57 14.39 3.01
CA ALA A 314 6.94 14.95 4.32
C ALA A 314 7.89 14.05 5.16
N ASN A 315 8.76 13.29 4.49
CA ASN A 315 9.65 12.31 5.10
C ASN A 315 8.93 11.15 5.82
N GLN A 316 7.70 10.82 5.46
CA GLN A 316 6.99 9.68 6.05
C GLN A 316 7.68 8.35 5.73
N LEU A 317 7.66 7.44 6.71
CA LEU A 317 8.26 6.12 6.61
C LEU A 317 7.39 5.13 5.83
N VAL A 318 6.07 5.28 5.74
CA VAL A 318 5.21 4.35 5.00
C VAL A 318 4.13 5.13 4.25
N GLN A 319 3.92 4.79 2.99
CA GLN A 319 2.93 5.45 2.12
C GLN A 319 1.63 4.68 2.01
N ARG A 320 1.63 3.36 2.26
CA ARG A 320 0.43 2.53 2.25
C ARG A 320 0.64 1.26 3.05
N TRP A 321 -0.41 0.72 3.66
CA TRP A 321 -0.36 -0.56 4.36
C TRP A 321 -1.67 -1.32 4.22
N PHE A 322 -1.59 -2.64 4.25
CA PHE A 322 -2.71 -3.54 4.07
C PHE A 322 -2.84 -4.42 5.30
N TRP A 323 -4.00 -4.34 5.95
CA TRP A 323 -4.30 -5.18 7.09
C TRP A 323 -4.65 -6.60 6.62
N TYR A 324 -4.10 -7.62 7.30
CA TYR A 324 -4.53 -9.00 7.19
C TYR A 324 -5.55 -9.30 8.30
N SER A 325 -6.84 -9.52 8.00
CA SER A 325 -7.44 -9.60 6.66
C SER A 325 -8.92 -9.20 6.66
N LEU A 326 -9.53 -9.07 5.48
CA LEU A 326 -10.97 -8.83 5.34
C LEU A 326 -11.80 -9.94 6.00
N ASN A 327 -11.43 -11.20 5.77
CA ASN A 327 -12.35 -12.32 5.92
C ASN A 327 -11.71 -13.71 6.04
N ASP A 328 -10.51 -13.85 6.59
CA ASP A 328 -10.01 -15.20 6.90
C ASP A 328 -10.86 -15.87 7.98
N HIS A 329 -10.81 -17.20 8.04
CA HIS A 329 -11.39 -17.96 9.13
C HIS A 329 -10.62 -17.69 10.43
N ARG A 330 -11.33 -17.33 11.50
CA ARG A 330 -10.74 -16.96 12.79
C ARG A 330 -10.04 -18.09 13.54
N TYR A 331 -10.17 -19.32 13.05
CA TYR A 331 -9.41 -20.47 13.56
C TYR A 331 -8.17 -20.81 12.73
N ASN A 332 -7.99 -20.18 11.56
CA ASN A 332 -6.77 -20.29 10.76
C ASN A 332 -5.77 -19.23 11.21
N PHE A 333 -6.19 -17.96 11.15
CA PHE A 333 -5.37 -16.82 11.50
C PHE A 333 -6.19 -15.73 12.22
N GLY A 334 -5.49 -14.90 12.99
CA GLY A 334 -6.06 -13.70 13.60
C GLY A 334 -6.25 -12.56 12.60
N GLY A 335 -6.93 -11.50 13.05
CA GLY A 335 -7.01 -10.23 12.31
C GLY A 335 -8.18 -10.09 11.34
N SER A 336 -9.06 -11.08 11.19
CA SER A 336 -10.23 -10.97 10.30
C SER A 336 -11.14 -9.80 10.68
N ILE A 337 -11.44 -8.91 9.75
CA ILE A 337 -12.38 -7.78 9.93
C ILE A 337 -13.81 -8.29 10.03
N PHE A 338 -14.21 -9.20 9.14
CA PHE A 338 -15.51 -9.85 9.15
C PHE A 338 -15.34 -11.36 9.38
N ASP A 339 -16.24 -11.96 10.14
CA ASP A 339 -16.24 -13.39 10.41
C ASP A 339 -16.97 -14.15 9.27
N PRO A 340 -16.26 -14.87 8.39
CA PRO A 340 -16.92 -15.61 7.31
C PRO A 340 -17.81 -16.75 7.82
N ASP A 341 -17.60 -17.21 9.06
CA ASP A 341 -18.30 -18.34 9.66
C ASP A 341 -19.48 -17.89 10.54
N ASP A 342 -19.64 -16.58 10.80
CA ASP A 342 -20.72 -15.99 11.59
C ASP A 342 -21.43 -14.85 10.83
N GLU A 343 -22.23 -15.23 9.83
CA GLU A 343 -23.08 -14.32 9.04
C GLU A 343 -22.35 -13.11 8.40
N LYS A 344 -21.01 -13.16 8.26
CA LYS A 344 -20.17 -12.05 7.81
C LYS A 344 -20.27 -10.81 8.71
N LEU A 345 -20.55 -11.01 10.01
CA LEU A 345 -20.58 -9.92 10.98
C LEU A 345 -19.16 -9.38 11.25
N PRO A 346 -19.02 -8.07 11.55
CA PRO A 346 -17.74 -7.53 12.02
C PRO A 346 -17.26 -8.27 13.27
N THR A 347 -15.98 -8.61 13.31
CA THR A 347 -15.32 -9.05 14.55
C THR A 347 -15.02 -7.83 15.43
N LEU A 348 -14.55 -8.03 16.66
CA LEU A 348 -14.02 -6.92 17.48
C LEU A 348 -12.85 -6.20 16.80
N VAL A 349 -12.03 -6.91 16.03
CA VAL A 349 -10.97 -6.32 15.21
C VAL A 349 -11.56 -5.45 14.10
N GLY A 350 -12.64 -5.90 13.48
CA GLY A 350 -13.35 -5.14 12.45
C GLY A 350 -14.06 -3.89 12.98
N GLU A 351 -14.71 -3.99 14.14
CA GLU A 351 -15.31 -2.85 14.83
C GLU A 351 -14.24 -1.78 15.13
N ALA A 352 -13.08 -2.20 15.66
CA ALA A 352 -11.97 -1.29 15.93
C ALA A 352 -11.40 -0.63 14.66
N PHE A 353 -11.27 -1.38 13.56
CA PHE A 353 -10.83 -0.83 12.28
C PHE A 353 -11.80 0.26 11.77
N ILE A 354 -13.10 -0.05 11.75
CA ILE A 354 -14.14 0.85 11.25
C ILE A 354 -14.25 2.09 12.15
N GLU A 355 -14.20 1.92 13.48
CA GLU A 355 -14.18 3.03 14.42
C GLU A 355 -12.94 3.90 14.24
N TYR A 356 -11.75 3.29 14.16
CA TYR A 356 -10.49 4.02 13.98
C TYR A 356 -10.52 4.88 12.72
N GLN A 357 -10.99 4.31 11.61
CA GLN A 357 -11.21 5.05 10.38
C GLN A 357 -12.19 6.20 10.63
N SER A 358 -13.37 5.95 11.18
CA SER A 358 -14.37 7.02 11.41
C SER A 358 -13.85 8.21 12.24
N LEU A 359 -12.90 7.97 13.16
CA LEU A 359 -12.32 9.00 14.03
C LEU A 359 -11.11 9.71 13.43
N ASN A 360 -10.34 9.04 12.56
CA ASN A 360 -9.07 9.54 12.03
C ASN A 360 -9.10 9.87 10.53
N LEU A 361 -10.24 9.70 9.87
CA LEU A 361 -10.43 10.04 8.46
C LEU A 361 -10.27 11.55 8.21
N ALA A 362 -9.08 11.96 7.76
CA ALA A 362 -8.89 13.27 7.15
C ALA A 362 -9.57 13.23 5.78
N GLN A 363 -10.61 14.05 5.64
CA GLN A 363 -11.24 14.27 4.34
C GLN A 363 -10.25 15.06 3.45
N PRO A 364 -9.99 14.62 2.20
CA PRO A 364 -9.10 15.34 1.30
C PRO A 364 -9.73 16.67 0.84
N ASP A 365 -8.91 17.52 0.24
CA ASP A 365 -9.33 18.74 -0.49
C ASP A 365 -8.75 18.65 -1.89
N LEU A 366 -9.35 17.84 -2.76
CA LEU A 366 -8.81 17.52 -4.09
C LEU A 366 -9.22 18.58 -5.11
N TYR A 367 -8.24 19.06 -5.86
CA TYR A 367 -8.51 20.00 -6.95
C TYR A 367 -7.60 19.75 -8.15
N PRO A 368 -8.11 19.88 -9.39
CA PRO A 368 -7.24 19.90 -10.56
C PRO A 368 -6.39 21.17 -10.56
N ALA A 369 -5.08 21.02 -10.38
CA ALA A 369 -4.15 22.13 -10.25
C ALA A 369 -3.66 22.65 -11.61
N SER A 370 -3.35 21.75 -12.55
CA SER A 370 -2.93 22.14 -13.89
C SER A 370 -3.21 21.05 -14.94
N LEU A 371 -3.31 21.47 -16.20
CA LEU A 371 -3.40 20.59 -17.36
C LEU A 371 -2.49 21.12 -18.46
N SER A 372 -1.72 20.22 -19.07
CA SER A 372 -0.94 20.49 -20.27
C SER A 372 -1.28 19.49 -21.37
N ILE A 373 -1.16 19.93 -22.62
CA ILE A 373 -1.49 19.14 -23.80
C ILE A 373 -0.29 19.09 -24.74
N ALA A 374 -0.01 17.92 -25.31
CA ALA A 374 1.06 17.76 -26.29
C ALA A 374 0.60 16.86 -27.46
N PRO A 375 0.79 17.28 -28.72
CA PRO A 375 0.45 16.43 -29.87
C PRO A 375 1.36 15.19 -29.90
N LYS A 376 0.75 14.02 -30.11
CA LYS A 376 1.43 12.71 -30.15
C LYS A 376 1.62 12.21 -31.58
N SER A 377 0.53 12.09 -32.32
CA SER A 377 0.54 11.54 -33.68
C SER A 377 -0.66 12.03 -34.47
N TYR A 378 -0.59 11.90 -35.79
CA TYR A 378 -1.79 11.96 -36.62
C TYR A 378 -2.58 10.64 -36.52
N ASN A 379 -3.87 10.70 -36.83
CA ASN A 379 -4.68 9.53 -37.16
C ASN A 379 -4.33 9.00 -38.57
N SER A 380 -4.93 7.89 -39.00
CA SER A 380 -4.52 7.19 -40.24
C SER A 380 -4.70 7.99 -41.53
N ASP A 381 -5.62 8.97 -41.57
CA ASP A 381 -5.87 9.80 -42.75
C ASP A 381 -5.17 11.18 -42.68
N HIS A 382 -4.38 11.42 -41.63
CA HIS A 382 -3.65 12.66 -41.36
C HIS A 382 -4.53 13.91 -41.25
N THR A 383 -5.81 13.75 -40.89
CA THR A 383 -6.73 14.88 -40.70
C THR A 383 -6.96 15.23 -39.24
N LEU A 384 -6.82 14.26 -38.33
CA LEU A 384 -6.99 14.41 -36.88
C LEU A 384 -5.69 14.12 -36.16
N VAL A 385 -5.57 14.61 -34.92
CA VAL A 385 -4.39 14.46 -34.09
C VAL A 385 -4.77 13.82 -32.76
N ASN A 386 -3.95 12.86 -32.33
CA ASN A 386 -3.98 12.30 -30.99
C ASN A 386 -3.10 13.15 -30.08
N TYR A 387 -3.59 13.45 -28.88
CA TYR A 387 -2.92 14.28 -27.89
C TYR A 387 -2.65 13.50 -26.61
N ARG A 388 -1.52 13.80 -25.97
CA ARG A 388 -1.25 13.45 -24.58
C ARG A 388 -1.70 14.61 -23.69
N LEU A 389 -2.44 14.30 -22.64
CA LEU A 389 -2.81 15.22 -21.58
C LEU A 389 -1.98 14.86 -20.34
N ASP A 390 -1.24 15.82 -19.79
CA ASP A 390 -0.55 15.66 -18.52
C ASP A 390 -1.18 16.60 -17.49
N LEU A 391 -1.75 16.02 -16.43
CA LEU A 391 -2.49 16.71 -15.38
C LEU A 391 -1.73 16.67 -14.06
N THR A 392 -1.92 17.72 -13.28
CA THR A 392 -1.52 17.77 -11.87
C THR A 392 -2.77 17.95 -11.03
N ILE A 393 -2.96 17.06 -10.07
CA ILE A 393 -4.00 17.12 -9.04
C ILE A 393 -3.33 17.54 -7.75
N GLY A 394 -3.86 18.57 -7.12
CA GLY A 394 -3.44 18.99 -5.80
C GLY A 394 -4.37 18.40 -4.74
N ASN A 395 -3.86 18.38 -3.52
CA ASN A 395 -4.65 18.15 -2.33
C ASN A 395 -4.24 19.20 -1.28
N ASN A 396 -5.14 20.11 -0.91
CA ASN A 396 -4.79 21.15 0.08
C ASN A 396 -4.74 20.60 1.51
N ALA A 397 -5.35 19.44 1.76
CA ALA A 397 -5.38 18.81 3.07
C ALA A 397 -4.06 18.08 3.36
N PHE A 398 -3.44 17.43 2.37
CA PHE A 398 -2.23 16.62 2.55
C PHE A 398 -1.43 16.38 1.25
N ALA A 399 -0.20 15.83 1.36
CA ALA A 399 0.75 15.69 0.25
C ALA A 399 0.44 14.54 -0.75
N ASP A 400 -0.65 13.80 -0.52
CA ASP A 400 -1.08 12.66 -1.33
C ASP A 400 -2.39 13.00 -2.05
N ALA A 401 -2.41 12.89 -3.37
CA ALA A 401 -3.62 13.03 -4.18
C ALA A 401 -4.01 11.73 -4.90
N SER A 402 -3.42 10.60 -4.51
CA SER A 402 -3.59 9.31 -5.19
C SER A 402 -4.98 8.72 -5.01
N CYS A 403 -5.75 9.14 -4.00
CA CYS A 403 -7.14 8.71 -3.81
C CYS A 403 -8.18 9.54 -4.57
N ALA A 404 -7.77 10.22 -5.63
CA ALA A 404 -8.71 10.82 -6.55
C ALA A 404 -9.16 9.81 -7.62
N GLN A 405 -10.44 9.88 -7.99
CA GLN A 405 -10.94 9.43 -9.27
C GLN A 405 -11.11 10.64 -10.17
N LEU A 406 -10.67 10.54 -11.43
CA LEU A 406 -10.65 11.69 -12.33
C LEU A 406 -11.52 11.47 -13.57
N TRP A 407 -12.10 12.57 -14.04
CA TRP A 407 -12.76 12.65 -15.33
C TRP A 407 -12.28 13.90 -16.06
N ILE A 408 -12.13 13.77 -17.37
CA ILE A 408 -11.74 14.84 -18.28
C ILE A 408 -12.83 14.95 -19.35
N TYR A 409 -13.35 16.14 -19.58
CA TYR A 409 -14.40 16.45 -20.54
C TYR A 409 -13.94 17.54 -21.51
N ASP A 410 -14.38 17.47 -22.76
CA ASP A 410 -14.39 18.61 -23.70
C ASP A 410 -15.74 19.34 -23.56
N GLY A 411 -15.69 20.56 -23.05
CA GLY A 411 -16.87 21.32 -22.62
C GLY A 411 -17.36 20.96 -21.21
N ASP A 412 -18.27 21.79 -20.69
CA ASP A 412 -18.79 21.69 -19.32
C ASP A 412 -19.64 20.41 -19.14
N PRO A 413 -19.29 19.48 -18.23
CA PRO A 413 -20.04 18.25 -18.02
C PRO A 413 -21.50 18.49 -17.59
N GLU A 414 -21.78 19.60 -16.89
CA GLU A 414 -23.14 19.97 -16.46
C GLU A 414 -23.98 20.54 -17.61
N ALA A 415 -23.32 21.01 -18.68
CA ALA A 415 -23.95 21.52 -19.90
C ALA A 415 -23.86 20.56 -21.10
N GLY A 416 -23.55 19.28 -20.86
CA GLY A 416 -23.49 18.24 -21.89
C GLY A 416 -22.14 18.09 -22.60
N GLY A 417 -21.04 18.43 -21.92
CA GLY A 417 -19.67 18.20 -22.37
C GLY A 417 -19.39 16.72 -22.70
N THR A 418 -18.45 16.49 -23.60
CA THR A 418 -18.10 15.13 -24.08
C THR A 418 -17.00 14.54 -23.21
N LEU A 419 -17.21 13.36 -22.64
CA LEU A 419 -16.19 12.66 -21.86
C LEU A 419 -15.01 12.27 -22.75
N ILE A 420 -13.81 12.72 -22.40
CA ILE A 420 -12.53 12.36 -23.03
C ILE A 420 -11.96 11.11 -22.38
N ALA A 421 -11.81 11.14 -21.06
CA ALA A 421 -11.23 10.07 -20.27
C ALA A 421 -11.84 10.07 -18.87
N GLY A 422 -12.19 8.89 -18.36
CA GLY A 422 -12.81 8.76 -17.04
C GLY A 422 -13.74 7.55 -16.96
N PRO A 423 -13.97 6.98 -15.76
CA PRO A 423 -13.24 7.26 -14.52
C PRO A 423 -11.78 6.77 -14.63
N ILE A 424 -10.82 7.67 -14.40
CA ILE A 424 -9.40 7.33 -14.27
C ILE A 424 -9.18 6.89 -12.83
N ALA A 425 -8.70 5.67 -12.65
CA ALA A 425 -8.46 5.12 -11.32
C ALA A 425 -7.32 5.85 -10.59
N SER A 426 -7.44 5.90 -9.26
CA SER A 426 -6.43 6.35 -8.29
C SER A 426 -5.04 5.82 -8.58
N SER A 427 -4.99 4.56 -9.01
CA SER A 427 -3.79 3.89 -9.44
C SER A 427 -2.95 4.80 -10.34
N VAL A 428 -3.53 5.34 -11.41
CA VAL A 428 -2.85 6.12 -12.46
C VAL A 428 -2.21 7.41 -11.94
N ILE A 429 -2.59 7.84 -10.74
CA ILE A 429 -2.11 9.05 -10.09
C ILE A 429 -0.76 8.79 -9.42
N ARG A 430 0.30 9.29 -10.05
CA ARG A 430 1.65 9.26 -9.48
C ARG A 430 1.82 10.41 -8.51
N ASN A 431 1.86 10.15 -7.21
CA ASN A 431 2.26 11.18 -6.26
C ASN A 431 3.72 11.56 -6.45
N TYR A 432 3.92 12.86 -6.61
CA TYR A 432 5.22 13.47 -6.80
C TYR A 432 5.22 14.81 -6.08
N TYR A 433 5.91 14.87 -4.93
CA TYR A 433 6.11 16.09 -4.14
C TYR A 433 4.81 16.86 -3.82
N GLY A 434 3.83 16.21 -3.19
CA GLY A 434 2.60 16.90 -2.79
C GLY A 434 1.52 16.99 -3.87
N ALA A 435 1.72 16.38 -5.03
CA ALA A 435 0.79 16.45 -6.14
C ALA A 435 0.66 15.10 -6.87
N GLY A 436 -0.56 14.80 -7.29
CA GLY A 436 -0.87 13.65 -8.14
C GLY A 436 -0.63 13.98 -9.61
N LEU A 437 0.22 13.22 -10.28
CA LEU A 437 0.50 13.37 -11.71
C LEU A 437 -0.23 12.30 -12.51
N VAL A 438 -0.99 12.73 -13.52
CA VAL A 438 -1.80 11.85 -14.35
C VAL A 438 -1.52 12.11 -15.81
N THR A 439 -1.35 11.03 -16.58
CA THR A 439 -1.26 11.12 -18.03
C THR A 439 -2.49 10.44 -18.64
N ALA A 440 -3.19 11.15 -19.51
CA ALA A 440 -4.32 10.64 -20.30
C ALA A 440 -4.11 10.91 -21.79
N TYR A 441 -4.96 10.35 -22.64
CA TYR A 441 -4.90 10.52 -24.09
C TYR A 441 -6.24 10.98 -24.64
N TRP A 442 -6.19 11.92 -25.58
CA TRP A 442 -7.35 12.44 -26.30
C TRP A 442 -7.17 12.17 -27.79
N MET A 443 -8.01 11.29 -28.33
CA MET A 443 -7.82 10.71 -29.65
C MET A 443 -8.67 11.42 -30.70
N ASP A 444 -8.18 11.44 -31.94
CA ASP A 444 -8.92 11.89 -33.12
C ASP A 444 -9.51 13.31 -32.99
N VAL A 445 -8.68 14.25 -32.54
CA VAL A 445 -9.09 15.64 -32.28
C VAL A 445 -8.75 16.54 -33.46
N GLN A 446 -9.63 17.50 -33.74
CA GLN A 446 -9.37 18.54 -34.73
C GLN A 446 -8.23 19.45 -34.25
N PRO A 447 -7.11 19.54 -34.99
CA PRO A 447 -6.01 20.42 -34.59
C PRO A 447 -6.36 21.88 -34.85
N LEU A 448 -5.54 22.79 -34.31
CA LEU A 448 -5.64 24.24 -34.48
C LEU A 448 -7.00 24.81 -34.02
N THR A 449 -7.60 24.15 -33.03
CA THR A 449 -8.90 24.49 -32.48
C THR A 449 -8.75 24.82 -31.00
N GLU A 450 -9.48 25.83 -30.53
CA GLU A 450 -9.59 26.15 -29.12
C GLU A 450 -10.63 25.24 -28.48
N HIS A 451 -10.30 24.67 -27.32
CA HIS A 451 -11.19 23.86 -26.52
C HIS A 451 -11.15 24.31 -25.07
N THR A 452 -12.26 24.13 -24.36
CA THR A 452 -12.31 24.31 -22.90
C THR A 452 -12.47 22.94 -22.28
N LEU A 453 -11.38 22.42 -21.72
CA LEU A 453 -11.39 21.13 -21.05
C LEU A 453 -11.79 21.29 -19.60
N PHE A 454 -12.70 20.45 -19.13
CA PHE A 454 -13.07 20.37 -17.72
C PHE A 454 -12.45 19.14 -17.10
N VAL A 455 -11.81 19.31 -15.96
CA VAL A 455 -11.28 18.21 -15.16
C VAL A 455 -12.05 18.17 -13.85
N ARG A 456 -12.56 17.00 -13.48
CA ARG A 456 -13.20 16.75 -12.19
C ARG A 456 -12.36 15.73 -11.42
N ALA A 457 -12.07 16.02 -10.17
CA ALA A 457 -11.37 15.15 -9.24
C ALA A 457 -12.25 14.86 -8.03
N GLU A 458 -12.57 13.59 -7.77
CA GLU A 458 -13.38 13.21 -6.61
C GLU A 458 -12.64 12.25 -5.70
N PRO A 459 -12.80 12.36 -4.38
CA PRO A 459 -12.21 11.40 -3.48
C PRO A 459 -12.91 10.04 -3.52
N ILE A 460 -12.12 8.99 -3.35
CA ILE A 460 -12.59 7.61 -3.25
C ILE A 460 -13.02 7.32 -1.81
N GLY A 461 -14.26 6.88 -1.62
CA GLY A 461 -14.75 6.32 -0.35
C GLY A 461 -15.01 7.32 0.79
N VAL A 462 -14.69 8.60 0.61
CA VAL A 462 -14.96 9.68 1.58
C VAL A 462 -15.47 10.93 0.89
N ALA A 463 -15.98 11.90 1.66
CA ALA A 463 -16.33 13.22 1.16
C ALA A 463 -15.08 14.11 1.01
N ASP A 464 -15.12 15.03 0.06
CA ASP A 464 -14.15 16.13 -0.05
C ASP A 464 -14.50 17.23 0.95
N THR A 465 -13.51 17.86 1.57
CA THR A 465 -13.72 18.99 2.49
C THR A 465 -14.14 20.27 1.78
N ASN A 466 -13.85 20.40 0.49
CA ASN A 466 -14.16 21.57 -0.31
C ASN A 466 -14.63 21.17 -1.73
N PRO A 467 -15.79 20.50 -1.86
CA PRO A 467 -16.28 19.97 -3.14
C PRO A 467 -16.43 21.02 -4.26
N ASP A 468 -16.46 22.30 -3.92
CA ASP A 468 -16.58 23.41 -4.86
C ASP A 468 -15.32 23.61 -5.74
N ASN A 469 -14.14 23.11 -5.33
CA ASN A 469 -12.90 23.22 -6.11
C ASN A 469 -12.50 21.92 -6.84
N ASN A 470 -13.30 20.86 -6.68
CA ASN A 470 -13.08 19.56 -7.30
C ASN A 470 -13.17 19.60 -8.83
N GLN A 471 -13.66 20.69 -9.40
CA GLN A 471 -13.73 20.90 -10.84
C GLN A 471 -13.00 22.19 -11.25
N ALA A 472 -12.17 22.08 -12.28
CA ALA A 472 -11.53 23.22 -12.92
C ALA A 472 -11.64 23.12 -14.44
N SER A 473 -11.65 24.29 -15.10
CA SER A 473 -11.63 24.39 -16.56
C SER A 473 -10.28 24.93 -17.04
N PHE A 474 -9.81 24.40 -18.16
CA PHE A 474 -8.56 24.75 -18.80
C PHE A 474 -8.82 25.04 -20.27
N ILE A 475 -8.57 26.27 -20.69
CA ILE A 475 -8.60 26.63 -22.10
C ILE A 475 -7.29 26.11 -22.72
N VAL A 476 -7.42 25.27 -23.74
CA VAL A 476 -6.30 24.70 -24.48
C VAL A 476 -6.44 24.98 -25.96
N TYR A 477 -5.31 25.11 -26.64
CA TYR A 477 -5.26 25.22 -28.09
C TYR A 477 -4.55 24.00 -28.65
N THR A 478 -5.23 23.24 -29.50
CA THR A 478 -4.68 22.02 -30.08
C THR A 478 -3.65 22.36 -31.15
N GLU A 479 -2.43 21.87 -31.03
CA GLU A 479 -1.34 22.14 -31.99
C GLU A 479 -1.08 20.95 -32.92
N LEU A 480 -0.44 21.17 -34.06
CA LEU A 480 0.01 20.08 -34.92
C LEU A 480 1.26 19.39 -34.32
N PRO A 481 1.44 18.06 -34.51
CA PRO A 481 2.69 17.40 -34.18
C PRO A 481 3.87 18.10 -34.85
N LYS A 482 4.95 18.34 -34.10
CA LYS A 482 6.19 18.92 -34.66
C LYS A 482 6.73 17.96 -35.73
N LEU A 483 6.62 18.35 -37.00
CA LEU A 483 7.25 17.65 -38.11
C LEU A 483 8.76 17.89 -38.05
N LEU A 484 9.51 16.90 -37.57
CA LEU A 484 10.96 16.86 -37.74
C LEU A 484 11.26 16.46 -39.18
N TYR A 485 11.48 17.45 -40.05
CA TYR A 485 12.04 17.22 -41.37
C TYR A 485 13.53 16.86 -41.24
N LEU A 486 13.84 15.57 -41.21
CA LEU A 486 15.22 15.12 -41.45
C LEU A 486 15.49 15.27 -42.95
N PRO A 487 16.50 16.06 -43.37
CA PRO A 487 16.86 16.16 -44.77
C PRO A 487 17.29 14.78 -45.27
N PHE A 488 16.58 14.27 -46.27
CA PHE A 488 16.95 13.05 -46.96
C PHE A 488 18.16 13.36 -47.87
N VAL A 489 19.37 13.09 -47.39
CA VAL A 489 20.58 13.15 -48.23
C VAL A 489 20.68 11.82 -48.97
N HIS A 490 20.15 11.79 -50.18
CA HIS A 490 20.43 10.70 -51.12
C HIS A 490 21.92 10.80 -51.51
N ARG A 491 22.69 9.73 -51.26
CA ARG A 491 23.97 9.52 -51.94
C ARG A 491 23.73 8.93 -53.31
#